data_AF-A0A6P0PSP9-F1
#
_entry.id   AF-A0A6P0PSP9-F1
#
_cell.length_a   1.000
_cell.length_b   1.000
_cell.length_c   1.000
_cell.angle_alpha   90.00
_cell.angle_beta   90.00
_cell.angle_gamma   90.00
#
_symmetry.space_group_name_H-M   'P 1'
#
loop_
_entity.id
_entity.type
_entity.pdbx_description
1 polymer ?
#
loop_
_entity_poly.entity_id
_entity_poly.type
_entity_poly.pdbx_seq_one_letter_code
_entity_poly.pdbx_strand_id
1 'polypeptide(L)' 'IPATACGGSAMLSFSQLQTQIIAVEENQTTMEVPPEPLGIKAIRVNSYLEALGLLVTHRAGISPNALSPSLSSKNWV' A
#
# COMPACT_ATOMS: atom_id res chain seq x y z
N ILE A 1 5.89 -3.61 2.35
CA ILE A 1 6.30 -5.01 2.09
C ILE A 1 5.90 -5.42 0.68
N PRO A 2 6.52 -6.43 0.08
CA PRO A 2 5.99 -7.07 -1.14
C PRO A 2 4.57 -7.58 -0.91
N ALA A 3 3.65 -7.38 -1.87
CA ALA A 3 2.25 -7.75 -1.70
C ALA A 3 2.03 -9.26 -1.51
N THR A 4 2.93 -10.09 -2.05
CA THR A 4 2.88 -11.56 -1.93
C THR A 4 3.64 -12.11 -0.72
N ALA A 5 4.21 -11.24 0.12
CA ALA A 5 5.06 -11.63 1.24
C ALA A 5 4.40 -11.48 2.64
N CYS A 6 3.08 -11.68 2.75
CA CYS A 6 2.34 -11.39 3.98
C CYS A 6 2.35 -12.53 5.03
N GLY A 7 2.88 -13.72 4.71
CA GLY A 7 2.86 -14.90 5.59
C GLY A 7 3.94 -14.97 6.69
N GLY A 8 4.83 -13.97 6.78
CA GLY A 8 5.92 -13.97 7.77
C GLY A 8 5.44 -13.69 9.21
N SER A 9 6.14 -14.23 10.21
CA SER A 9 5.79 -14.04 11.63
C SER A 9 5.72 -12.58 12.05
N ALA A 10 6.65 -11.74 11.57
CA ALA A 10 6.60 -10.30 11.81
C ALA A 10 5.32 -9.66 11.25
N MET A 11 4.89 -10.01 10.04
CA MET A 11 3.65 -9.49 9.45
C MET A 11 2.42 -9.91 10.25
N LEU A 12 2.36 -11.17 10.68
CA LEU A 12 1.27 -11.69 11.51
C LEU A 12 1.22 -11.00 12.88
N SER A 13 2.36 -10.74 13.51
CA SER A 13 2.40 -10.00 14.77
C SER A 13 2.01 -8.53 14.59
N PHE A 14 2.48 -7.86 13.54
CA PHE A 14 2.15 -6.45 13.28
C PHE A 14 0.70 -6.25 12.87
N SER A 15 0.08 -7.21 12.18
CA SER A 15 -1.33 -7.12 11.76
C SER A 15 -2.32 -7.15 12.93
N GLN A 16 -1.89 -7.64 14.09
CA GLN A 16 -2.66 -7.63 15.34
C GLN A 16 -2.55 -6.28 16.08
N LEU A 17 -1.65 -5.40 15.66
CA LEU A 17 -1.47 -4.05 16.20
C LEU A 17 -2.12 -3.01 15.29
N GLN A 18 -2.10 -1.73 15.70
CA GLN A 18 -2.52 -0.61 14.86
C GLN A 18 -1.44 -0.21 13.83
N THR A 19 -0.77 -1.19 13.24
CA THR A 19 0.29 -0.97 12.25
C THR A 19 -0.33 -0.72 10.89
N GLN A 20 0.06 0.38 10.23
CA GLN A 20 -0.31 0.59 8.84
C GLN A 20 0.60 -0.25 7.94
N ILE A 21 0.02 -1.29 7.33
CA ILE A 21 0.74 -2.17 6.40
C ILE A 21 0.54 -1.63 4.98
N ILE A 22 1.65 -1.36 4.30
CA ILE A 22 1.67 -0.96 2.89
C ILE A 22 2.25 -2.13 2.09
N ALA A 23 1.43 -2.69 1.20
CA ALA A 23 1.74 -3.83 0.34
C ALA A 23 2.02 -3.32 -1.08
N VAL A 24 3.21 -3.61 -1.61
CA VAL A 24 3.71 -3.11 -2.90
C VAL A 24 3.65 -4.23 -3.93
N GLU A 25 2.91 -4.02 -5.02
CA GLU A 25 2.66 -5.02 -6.06
C GLU A 25 3.88 -5.29 -6.94
N GLU A 26 4.62 -4.25 -7.34
CA GLU A 26 5.74 -4.39 -8.26
C GLU A 26 6.92 -5.19 -7.69
N ASN A 27 6.95 -5.39 -6.36
CA ASN A 27 7.94 -6.24 -5.73
C ASN A 27 7.40 -7.66 -5.61
N GLN A 28 7.81 -8.52 -6.53
CA GLN A 28 7.43 -9.93 -6.52
C GLN A 28 8.39 -10.76 -5.67
N THR A 29 7.86 -11.78 -5.02
CA THR A 29 8.65 -12.74 -4.24
C THR A 29 8.26 -14.17 -4.59
N THR A 30 9.10 -15.14 -4.24
CA THR A 30 8.76 -16.57 -4.38
C THR A 30 7.61 -17.00 -3.47
N MET A 31 7.40 -16.29 -2.36
CA MET A 31 6.24 -16.49 -1.51
C MET A 31 5.02 -15.89 -2.20
N GLU A 32 3.91 -16.63 -2.22
CA GLU A 32 2.65 -16.24 -2.89
C GLU A 32 1.51 -16.15 -1.86
N VAL A 33 1.77 -15.41 -0.79
CA VAL A 33 0.82 -15.24 0.32
C VAL A 33 0.37 -13.78 0.38
N PRO A 34 -0.75 -13.43 -0.29
CA PRO A 34 -1.30 -12.09 -0.22
C PRO A 34 -1.98 -11.83 1.14
N PRO A 35 -2.30 -10.57 1.48
CA PRO A 35 -2.85 -10.22 2.79
C PRO A 35 -4.28 -10.71 3.02
N GLU A 36 -5.10 -10.83 1.97
CA GLU A 36 -6.54 -11.10 2.06
C GLU A 36 -6.87 -12.48 2.66
N PRO A 37 -6.23 -13.60 2.24
CA PRO A 37 -6.46 -14.91 2.86
C PRO A 37 -6.09 -14.98 4.34
N LEU A 38 -5.22 -14.07 4.80
CA LEU A 38 -4.79 -13.99 6.19
C LEU A 38 -5.63 -13.02 7.04
N GLY A 39 -6.62 -12.34 6.43
CA GLY A 39 -7.42 -11.30 7.10
C GLY A 39 -6.60 -10.06 7.49
N ILE A 40 -5.44 -9.84 6.87
CA ILE A 40 -4.56 -8.71 7.17
C ILE A 40 -5.08 -7.47 6.43
N LYS A 41 -5.28 -6.37 7.17
CA LYS A 41 -5.60 -5.07 6.58
C LYS A 41 -4.33 -4.42 6.05
N ALA A 42 -4.19 -4.37 4.73
CA ALA A 42 -3.08 -3.72 4.06
C ALA A 42 -3.59 -2.73 3.01
N ILE A 43 -2.87 -1.62 2.82
CA ILE A 43 -3.08 -0.72 1.69
C ILE A 43 -2.18 -1.20 0.57
N ARG A 44 -2.79 -1.55 -0.58
CA ARG A 44 -2.07 -1.98 -1.76
C ARG A 44 -1.69 -0.77 -2.61
N VAL A 45 -0.45 -0.75 -3.07
CA VAL A 45 0.11 0.27 -3.98
C VAL A 45 0.89 -0.44 -5.06
N ASN A 46 0.94 0.12 -6.26
CA ASN A 46 1.63 -0.51 -7.37
C ASN A 46 3.14 -0.45 -7.17
N SER A 47 3.64 0.69 -6.69
CA SER A 47 5.08 0.96 -6.62
C SER A 47 5.55 1.46 -5.26
N TYR A 48 6.86 1.37 -5.04
CA TYR A 48 7.49 1.99 -3.87
C TYR A 48 7.40 3.52 -3.87
N LEU A 49 7.29 4.14 -5.04
CA LEU A 49 7.08 5.57 -5.15
C LEU A 49 5.69 5.96 -4.64
N GLU A 50 4.66 5.18 -4.99
CA GLU A 50 3.32 5.33 -4.41
C GLU A 50 3.32 5.06 -2.90
N ALA A 51 4.06 4.04 -2.43
CA ALA A 51 4.22 3.76 -1.01
C ALA A 51 4.82 4.94 -0.24
N LEU A 52 5.82 5.61 -0.84
CA LEU A 52 6.41 6.83 -0.28
C LEU A 52 5.41 7.98 -0.24
N GLY A 53 4.64 8.19 -1.30
CA GLY A 53 3.57 9.21 -1.32
C GLY A 53 2.52 8.97 -0.23
N LEU A 54 2.12 7.72 -0.04
CA LEU A 54 1.21 7.32 1.04
C LEU A 54 1.81 7.58 2.43
N LEU A 55 3.11 7.27 2.61
CA LEU A 55 3.80 7.53 3.87
C LEU A 55 3.88 9.04 4.19
N VAL A 56 4.20 9.86 3.19
CA VAL A 56 4.30 11.32 3.35
C VAL A 56 2.93 11.94 3.68
N THR A 57 1.88 11.56 2.94
CA THR A 57 0.52 12.06 3.19
C THR A 57 0.01 11.64 4.57
N HIS A 58 0.22 10.39 4.96
CA HIS A 58 -0.14 9.91 6.31
C HIS A 58 0.57 10.73 7.39
N ARG A 59 1.89 10.95 7.26
CA ARG A 59 2.66 11.76 8.23
C ARG A 59 2.24 13.22 8.28
N ALA A 60 1.76 13.77 7.17
CA ALA A 60 1.29 15.15 7.08
C ALA A 60 -0.18 15.33 7.53
N GLY A 61 -0.91 14.24 7.83
CA GLY A 61 -2.35 14.29 8.09
C GLY A 61 -3.19 14.65 6.86
N ILE A 62 -2.65 14.40 5.66
CA ILE A 62 -3.28 14.71 4.37
C ILE A 62 -3.92 13.44 3.82
N SER A 63 -5.08 13.58 3.16
CA SER A 63 -5.70 12.47 2.44
C SER A 63 -4.82 12.00 1.29
N PRO A 64 -4.57 10.68 1.10
CA PRO A 64 -3.80 10.17 -0.03
C PRO A 64 -4.36 10.59 -1.40
N ASN A 65 -5.67 10.83 -1.49
CA ASN A 65 -6.34 11.33 -2.70
C ASN A 65 -5.87 12.73 -3.11
N ALA A 66 -5.20 13.48 -2.22
CA ALA A 66 -4.60 14.76 -2.55
C ALA A 66 -3.41 14.63 -3.52
N LEU A 67 -2.79 13.45 -3.60
CA LEU A 67 -1.75 13.14 -4.59
C LEU A 67 -2.31 12.64 -5.92
N SER A 68 -3.60 12.32 -5.98
CA SER A 68 -4.23 11.88 -7.22
C SER A 68 -4.18 13.05 -8.21
N PRO A 69 -3.61 12.86 -9.41
CA PRO A 69 -3.63 13.90 -10.42
C PRO A 69 -5.09 14.17 -10.79
N SER A 70 -5.61 15.33 -10.37
CA SER A 70 -6.88 15.85 -10.84
C SER A 70 -6.70 16.36 -12.27
N LEU A 71 -6.44 15.44 -13.20
CA LEU A 71 -6.51 15.75 -14.62
C LEU A 71 -8.00 15.82 -14.97
N SER A 72 -8.59 17.00 -14.75
CA SER A 72 -9.79 17.35 -15.48
C SER A 72 -9.42 17.25 -16.96
N SER A 73 -9.99 16.27 -17.67
CA SER A 73 -9.95 16.26 -19.13
C SER A 73 -10.59 17.56 -19.62
N LYS A 74 -9.78 18.58 -19.82
CA LYS A 74 -10.17 19.71 -20.65
C LYS A 74 -9.98 19.22 -22.08
N ASN A 75 -11.07 18.80 -22.71
CA ASN A 75 -11.14 18.66 -24.15
C ASN A 75 -10.87 20.05 -24.74
N TRP A 76 -9.64 20.29 -25.20
CA TRP A 76 -9.33 21.44 -26.04
C TRP A 76 -9.84 21.10 -27.44
N VAL A 77 -11.02 21.64 -27.76
CA VAL A 77 -11.56 21.69 -29.12
C VAL A 77 -10.87 22.81 -29.89
#